data_AF-A0A7V4PLY7-F1
#
_entry.id   AF-A0A7V4PLY7-F1
#
_cell.length_a   1.000
_cell.length_b   1.000
_cell.length_c   1.000
_cell.angle_alpha   90.00
_cell.angle_beta   90.00
_cell.angle_gamma   90.00
#
_symmetry.space_group_name_H-M   'P 1'
#
loop_
_entity.id
_entity.type
_entity.pdbx_description
1 polymer ?
#
loop_
_entity_poly.entity_id
_entity_poly.type
_entity_poly.pdbx_seq_one_letter_code
_entity_poly.pdbx_strand_id
1 'polypeptide(L)'
;MDKVELRKKDFITSLILIAFGIFMILYTFNYIPMKDSWGGVMNVWYVSPGLFPVCIGSLIVLMGMVLCRRAIKDGGAEKFFQDLFRKKRGISEKTLRFWGILLVIFAYVYLYIPRIDFFLSTMLTLMVFISFFYLNRPDLLKRLFSFYLAGSLLFLALFTLKIDRELNARFLYAMDLLVFLLFLAYIAYCRILIQGDQELKRRWRVSILMSILPSLFLIPSFRYFLLVPLPVEGGFIEMMNLIRYAFR
;
A
#
# COMPACT_ATOMS: atom_id res chain seq x y z
N MET A 1 -20.26 -8.86 -19.52
CA MET A 1 -18.94 -9.53 -19.39
C MET A 1 -19.07 -10.90 -20.02
N ASP A 2 -18.11 -11.32 -20.84
CA ASP A 2 -18.19 -12.60 -21.56
C ASP A 2 -18.17 -13.78 -20.55
N LYS A 3 -19.03 -14.79 -20.78
CA LYS A 3 -19.20 -15.95 -19.89
C LYS A 3 -17.87 -16.67 -19.65
N VAL A 4 -17.04 -16.77 -20.68
CA VAL A 4 -15.72 -17.42 -20.58
C VAL A 4 -14.72 -16.55 -19.79
N GLU A 5 -14.86 -15.22 -19.82
CA GLU A 5 -14.04 -14.30 -19.03
C GLU A 5 -14.37 -14.39 -17.53
N LEU A 6 -15.64 -14.58 -17.18
CA LEU A 6 -16.05 -14.91 -15.80
C LEU A 6 -15.41 -16.23 -15.35
N ARG A 7 -15.44 -17.26 -16.19
CA ARG A 7 -14.86 -18.58 -15.86
C ARG A 7 -13.35 -18.57 -15.68
N LYS A 8 -12.64 -17.71 -16.40
CA LYS A 8 -11.21 -17.47 -16.15
C LYS A 8 -10.97 -16.91 -14.75
N LYS A 9 -11.78 -15.94 -14.32
CA LYS A 9 -11.68 -15.37 -12.95
C LYS A 9 -12.02 -16.44 -11.91
N ASP A 10 -13.07 -17.23 -12.14
CA ASP A 10 -13.45 -18.36 -11.26
C ASP A 10 -12.27 -19.35 -11.12
N PHE A 11 -11.57 -19.67 -12.22
CA PHE A 11 -10.39 -20.53 -12.19
C PHE A 11 -9.27 -19.96 -11.31
N ILE A 12 -8.90 -18.67 -11.50
CA ILE A 12 -7.86 -18.02 -10.69
C ILE A 12 -8.26 -17.96 -9.21
N THR A 13 -9.49 -17.54 -8.92
CA THR A 13 -10.02 -17.48 -7.55
C THR A 13 -10.00 -18.85 -6.90
N SER A 14 -10.37 -19.90 -7.64
CA SER A 14 -10.36 -21.27 -7.12
C SER A 14 -8.96 -21.76 -6.72
N LEU A 15 -7.92 -21.41 -7.49
CA LEU A 15 -6.53 -21.74 -7.14
C LEU A 15 -6.07 -21.01 -5.87
N ILE A 16 -6.42 -19.72 -5.74
CA ILE A 16 -6.11 -18.92 -4.54
C ILE A 16 -6.80 -19.50 -3.31
N LEU A 17 -8.08 -19.84 -3.42
CA LEU A 17 -8.84 -20.42 -2.30
C LEU A 17 -8.28 -21.79 -1.88
N ILE A 18 -7.94 -22.66 -2.84
CA ILE A 18 -7.31 -23.96 -2.53
C ILE A 18 -5.97 -23.73 -1.82
N ALA A 19 -5.11 -22.87 -2.35
CA ALA A 19 -3.81 -22.57 -1.75
C ALA A 19 -3.95 -21.99 -0.33
N PHE A 20 -4.87 -21.04 -0.13
CA PHE A 20 -5.13 -20.43 1.17
C PHE A 20 -5.72 -21.44 2.17
N GLY A 21 -6.67 -22.28 1.74
CA GLY A 21 -7.24 -23.32 2.58
C GLY A 21 -6.21 -24.36 3.01
N ILE A 22 -5.35 -24.82 2.08
CA ILE A 22 -4.22 -25.71 2.38
C ILE A 22 -3.25 -25.03 3.35
N PHE A 23 -2.90 -23.76 3.11
CA PHE A 23 -2.04 -22.99 4.00
C PHE A 23 -2.62 -22.93 5.42
N MET A 24 -3.91 -22.63 5.58
CA MET A 24 -4.55 -22.61 6.90
C MET A 24 -4.48 -23.97 7.61
N ILE A 25 -4.74 -25.06 6.88
CA ILE A 25 -4.67 -26.42 7.44
C ILE A 25 -3.23 -26.71 7.90
N LEU A 26 -2.24 -26.49 7.03
CA LEU A 26 -0.83 -26.71 7.35
C LEU A 26 -0.36 -25.83 8.50
N TYR A 27 -0.71 -24.55 8.50
CA TYR A 27 -0.37 -23.63 9.58
C TYR A 27 -0.94 -24.12 10.91
N THR A 28 -2.20 -24.56 10.89
CA THR A 28 -2.87 -25.04 12.10
C THR A 28 -2.21 -26.30 12.65
N PHE A 29 -1.89 -27.28 11.81
CA PHE A 29 -1.22 -28.51 12.26
C PHE A 29 0.22 -28.29 12.73
N ASN A 30 0.94 -27.33 12.14
CA ASN A 30 2.34 -27.09 12.48
C ASN A 30 2.53 -26.14 13.68
N TYR A 31 1.63 -25.18 13.88
CA TYR A 31 1.82 -24.10 14.87
C TYR A 31 0.78 -24.07 15.99
N ILE A 32 -0.37 -24.73 15.84
CA ILE A 32 -1.40 -24.75 16.88
C ILE A 32 -1.41 -26.12 17.56
N PRO A 33 -1.19 -26.19 18.89
CA PRO A 33 -1.20 -27.46 19.60
C PRO A 33 -2.60 -28.07 19.58
N MET A 34 -2.73 -29.21 18.88
CA MET A 34 -3.97 -29.99 18.81
C MET A 34 -4.25 -30.74 20.11
N LYS A 35 -3.22 -31.03 20.90
CA LYS A 35 -3.31 -31.65 22.22
C LYS A 35 -2.31 -30.94 23.11
N ASP A 36 -2.77 -30.47 24.27
CA ASP A 36 -1.90 -29.82 25.25
C ASP A 36 -2.37 -30.13 26.67
N SER A 37 -1.46 -30.13 27.64
CA SER A 37 -1.81 -30.30 29.05
C SER A 37 -1.87 -28.92 29.70
N TRP A 38 -3.06 -28.47 30.07
CA TRP A 38 -3.24 -27.21 30.78
C TRP A 38 -3.86 -27.50 32.15
N GLY A 39 -3.16 -27.09 33.22
CA GLY A 39 -3.63 -27.32 34.60
C GLY A 39 -3.74 -28.78 35.03
N GLY A 40 -2.97 -29.70 34.44
CA GLY A 40 -3.01 -31.13 34.76
C GLY A 40 -4.14 -31.92 34.07
N VAL A 41 -4.96 -31.26 33.25
CA VAL A 41 -5.97 -31.91 32.40
C VAL A 41 -5.44 -31.97 30.97
N MET A 42 -5.46 -33.17 30.40
CA MET A 42 -5.08 -33.40 28.99
C MET A 42 -6.20 -32.90 28.09
N ASN A 43 -5.97 -31.84 27.31
CA ASN A 43 -6.92 -31.40 26.30
C ASN A 43 -6.94 -32.38 25.13
N VAL A 44 -8.13 -32.91 24.86
CA VAL A 44 -8.39 -33.81 23.73
C VAL A 44 -8.56 -32.98 22.46
N TRP A 45 -8.22 -33.57 21.32
CA TRP A 45 -8.15 -32.89 20.02
C TRP A 45 -9.43 -32.13 19.60
N TYR A 46 -10.61 -32.57 20.04
CA TYR A 46 -11.89 -31.93 19.71
C TYR A 46 -12.16 -30.64 20.51
N VAL A 47 -11.41 -30.38 21.58
CA VAL A 47 -11.44 -29.13 22.35
C VAL A 47 -10.38 -28.14 21.84
N SER A 48 -9.54 -28.56 20.88
CA SER A 48 -8.46 -27.71 20.38
C SER A 48 -9.03 -26.47 19.66
N PRO A 49 -8.50 -25.26 19.96
CA PRO A 49 -8.83 -24.06 19.20
C PRO A 49 -8.45 -24.18 17.71
N GLY A 50 -7.56 -25.11 17.35
CA GLY A 50 -7.18 -25.41 15.97
C GLY A 50 -8.24 -26.18 15.16
N LEU A 51 -9.24 -26.79 15.80
CA LEU A 51 -10.26 -27.55 15.08
C LEU A 51 -11.06 -26.66 14.11
N PHE A 52 -11.41 -25.45 14.54
CA PHE A 52 -12.21 -24.53 13.74
C PHE A 52 -11.46 -24.04 12.47
N PRO A 53 -10.20 -23.57 12.55
CA PRO A 53 -9.38 -23.29 11.37
C PRO A 53 -9.24 -24.47 10.40
N VAL A 54 -9.09 -25.71 10.90
CA VAL A 54 -9.02 -26.90 10.03
C VAL A 54 -10.35 -27.16 9.33
N CYS A 55 -11.48 -27.06 10.04
CA CYS A 55 -12.81 -27.22 9.46
C CYS A 55 -13.08 -26.19 8.36
N ILE A 56 -12.82 -24.90 8.64
CA ILE A 56 -12.99 -23.83 7.65
C ILE A 56 -12.02 -24.02 6.48
N GLY A 57 -10.75 -24.29 6.76
CA GLY A 57 -9.74 -24.53 5.72
C GLY A 57 -10.18 -25.65 4.79
N SER A 58 -10.66 -26.77 5.34
CA SER A 58 -11.13 -27.93 4.58
C SER A 58 -12.33 -27.58 3.70
N LEU A 59 -13.30 -26.82 4.23
CA LEU A 59 -14.47 -26.37 3.47
C LEU A 59 -14.09 -25.41 2.35
N ILE A 60 -13.14 -24.50 2.58
CA ILE A 60 -12.60 -23.60 1.55
C ILE A 60 -11.91 -24.40 0.44
N VAL A 61 -11.07 -25.39 0.78
CA VAL A 61 -10.41 -26.25 -0.22
C VAL A 61 -11.46 -27.00 -1.03
N LEU A 62 -12.50 -27.55 -0.39
CA LEU A 62 -13.57 -28.27 -1.06
C LEU A 62 -14.36 -27.37 -2.03
N MET A 63 -14.79 -26.19 -1.58
CA MET A 63 -15.47 -25.21 -2.42
C MET A 63 -14.56 -24.73 -3.57
N GLY A 64 -13.28 -24.49 -3.28
CA GLY A 64 -12.27 -24.17 -4.28
C GLY A 64 -12.12 -25.26 -5.34
N MET A 65 -12.08 -26.53 -4.94
CA MET A 65 -12.02 -27.67 -5.88
C MET A 65 -13.27 -27.75 -6.77
N VAL A 66 -14.46 -27.54 -6.21
CA VAL A 66 -15.72 -27.52 -6.97
C VAL A 66 -15.72 -26.38 -8.00
N LEU A 67 -15.32 -25.18 -7.59
CA LEU A 67 -15.17 -24.02 -8.48
C LEU A 67 -14.14 -24.27 -9.57
N CYS A 68 -12.98 -24.83 -9.23
CA CYS A 68 -11.91 -25.17 -10.15
C CYS A 68 -12.40 -26.16 -11.21
N ARG A 69 -13.05 -27.24 -10.79
CA ARG A 69 -13.60 -28.26 -11.69
C ARG A 69 -14.62 -27.66 -12.65
N ARG A 70 -15.50 -26.78 -12.17
CA ARG A 70 -16.50 -26.10 -13.02
C ARG A 70 -15.83 -25.12 -13.99
N ALA A 71 -14.85 -24.37 -13.53
CA ALA A 71 -14.11 -23.42 -14.36
C ALA A 71 -13.28 -24.12 -15.46
N ILE A 72 -12.70 -25.29 -15.18
CA ILE A 72 -12.00 -26.11 -16.18
C ILE A 72 -12.99 -26.63 -17.23
N LYS A 73 -14.12 -27.21 -16.80
CA LYS A 73 -15.16 -27.75 -17.71
C LYS A 73 -15.74 -26.68 -18.65
N ASP A 74 -15.93 -25.47 -18.15
CA ASP A 74 -16.49 -24.35 -18.92
C ASP A 74 -15.43 -23.58 -19.74
N GLY A 75 -14.21 -24.12 -19.93
CA GLY A 75 -13.15 -23.54 -20.78
C GLY A 75 -12.35 -22.38 -20.15
N GLY A 76 -12.51 -22.13 -18.85
CA GLY A 76 -11.80 -21.07 -18.12
C GLY A 76 -10.29 -21.29 -18.02
N ALA A 77 -9.87 -22.55 -17.86
CA ALA A 77 -8.45 -22.92 -17.82
C ALA A 77 -7.77 -22.73 -19.18
N GLU A 78 -8.43 -23.15 -20.27
CA GLU A 78 -7.91 -22.99 -21.62
C GLU A 78 -7.68 -21.51 -21.97
N LYS A 79 -8.67 -20.65 -21.68
CA LYS A 79 -8.53 -19.19 -21.86
C LYS A 79 -7.44 -18.59 -20.97
N PHE A 80 -7.25 -19.10 -19.74
CA PHE A 80 -6.16 -18.67 -18.87
C PHE A 80 -4.78 -18.98 -19.48
N PHE A 81 -4.56 -20.22 -19.93
CA PHE A 81 -3.31 -20.62 -20.55
C PHE A 81 -3.08 -19.88 -21.88
N GLN A 82 -4.10 -19.75 -22.73
CA GLN A 82 -3.99 -18.97 -23.97
C GLN A 82 -3.61 -17.51 -23.72
N ASP A 83 -4.17 -16.86 -22.69
CA ASP A 83 -3.81 -15.49 -22.30
C ASP A 83 -2.42 -15.40 -21.63
N LEU A 84 -1.97 -16.47 -20.95
CA LEU A 84 -0.64 -16.54 -20.35
C LEU A 84 0.44 -16.67 -21.44
N PHE A 85 0.18 -17.48 -22.47
CA PHE A 85 1.08 -17.67 -23.61
C PHE A 85 1.00 -16.51 -24.62
N ARG A 86 -0.16 -15.86 -24.76
CA ARG A 86 -0.27 -14.59 -25.49
C ARG A 86 0.31 -13.46 -24.65
N LYS A 87 1.61 -13.23 -24.84
CA LYS A 87 2.37 -12.11 -24.27
C LYS A 87 1.68 -10.76 -24.56
N LYS A 88 0.74 -10.34 -23.70
CA LYS A 88 0.19 -8.98 -23.74
C LYS A 88 1.32 -8.03 -23.38
N ARG A 89 1.95 -7.45 -24.42
CA ARG A 89 2.93 -6.38 -24.28
C ARG A 89 2.21 -5.13 -23.79
N GLY A 90 2.29 -4.87 -22.49
CA GLY A 90 1.87 -3.62 -21.89
C GLY A 90 1.15 -3.81 -20.56
N ILE A 91 1.58 -3.04 -19.56
CA ILE A 91 0.83 -2.88 -18.30
C ILE A 91 -0.46 -2.12 -18.66
N SER A 92 -1.61 -2.76 -18.44
CA SER A 92 -2.91 -2.12 -18.60
C SER A 92 -3.02 -0.93 -17.65
N GLU A 93 -3.70 0.14 -18.07
CA GLU A 93 -3.94 1.31 -17.24
C GLU A 93 -4.57 0.94 -15.89
N LYS A 94 -5.53 0.00 -15.89
CA LYS A 94 -6.15 -0.50 -14.64
C LYS A 94 -5.12 -1.16 -13.72
N THR A 95 -4.21 -1.94 -14.28
CA THR A 95 -3.13 -2.61 -13.54
C THR A 95 -2.13 -1.60 -12.98
N LEU A 96 -1.76 -0.58 -13.77
CA LEU A 96 -0.87 0.48 -13.31
C LEU A 96 -1.49 1.31 -12.19
N ARG A 97 -2.78 1.65 -12.31
CA ARG A 97 -3.54 2.34 -11.25
C ARG A 97 -3.57 1.51 -9.97
N PHE A 98 -3.85 0.21 -10.07
CA PHE A 98 -3.83 -0.71 -8.93
C PHE A 98 -2.45 -0.74 -8.24
N TRP A 99 -1.37 -0.92 -9.01
CA TRP A 99 -0.01 -0.87 -8.48
C TRP A 99 0.35 0.50 -7.92
N GLY A 100 -0.17 1.59 -8.50
CA GLY A 100 -0.01 2.94 -7.98
C GLY A 100 -0.63 3.12 -6.61
N ILE A 101 -1.87 2.64 -6.38
CA ILE A 101 -2.51 2.63 -5.06
C ILE A 101 -1.64 1.84 -4.07
N LEU A 102 -1.24 0.63 -4.48
CA LEU A 102 -0.44 -0.25 -3.63
C LEU A 102 0.88 0.41 -3.26
N LEU A 103 1.62 0.95 -4.23
CA LEU A 103 2.88 1.64 -4.00
C LEU A 103 2.72 2.81 -3.01
N VAL A 104 1.72 3.67 -3.20
CA VAL A 104 1.50 4.83 -2.33
C VAL A 104 1.16 4.40 -0.91
N ILE A 105 0.26 3.43 -0.73
CA ILE A 105 -0.11 2.94 0.60
C ILE A 105 1.06 2.25 1.29
N PHE A 106 1.76 1.35 0.59
CA PHE A 106 2.90 0.64 1.17
C PHE A 106 4.04 1.59 1.54
N ALA A 107 4.37 2.54 0.66
CA ALA A 107 5.39 3.55 0.97
C ALA A 107 4.96 4.42 2.15
N TYR A 108 3.71 4.88 2.20
CA TYR A 108 3.22 5.69 3.30
C TYR A 108 3.32 4.96 4.65
N VAL A 109 2.75 3.75 4.74
CA VAL A 109 2.62 3.00 6.00
C VAL A 109 3.95 2.45 6.49
N TYR A 110 4.72 1.80 5.61
CA TYR A 110 5.92 1.05 6.02
C TYR A 110 7.21 1.83 5.87
N LEU A 111 7.24 2.83 4.98
CA LEU A 111 8.45 3.59 4.68
C LEU A 111 8.47 4.93 5.41
N TYR A 112 7.45 5.77 5.18
CA TYR A 112 7.45 7.18 5.60
C TYR A 112 6.98 7.38 7.03
N ILE A 113 5.76 6.93 7.40
CA ILE A 113 5.18 7.14 8.74
C ILE A 113 6.13 6.79 9.90
N PRO A 114 6.88 5.67 9.88
CA PRO A 114 7.65 5.27 11.06
C PRO A 114 8.96 6.05 11.24
N ARG A 115 9.38 6.87 10.27
CA ARG A 115 10.77 7.39 10.22
C ARG A 115 10.88 8.88 9.90
N ILE A 116 9.84 9.49 9.35
CA ILE A 116 9.84 10.87 8.86
C ILE A 116 8.71 11.61 9.53
N ASP A 117 8.87 12.92 9.70
CA ASP A 117 7.81 13.82 10.14
C ASP A 117 6.45 13.48 9.50
N PHE A 118 5.46 13.28 10.36
CA PHE A 118 4.14 12.83 9.92
C PHE A 118 3.47 13.83 8.97
N PHE A 119 3.67 15.14 9.18
CA PHE A 119 3.12 16.18 8.31
C PHE A 119 3.69 16.09 6.89
N LEU A 120 5.00 16.00 6.76
CA LEU A 120 5.65 15.85 5.45
C LEU A 120 5.25 14.55 4.75
N SER A 121 5.19 13.46 5.51
CA SER A 121 4.78 12.14 5.01
C SER A 121 3.37 12.16 4.44
N THR A 122 2.40 12.74 5.17
CA THR A 122 1.02 12.89 4.70
C THR A 122 0.93 13.82 3.49
N MET A 123 1.61 14.96 3.52
CA MET A 123 1.58 15.95 2.43
C MET A 123 2.13 15.36 1.11
N LEU A 124 3.29 14.70 1.14
CA LEU A 124 3.85 14.02 -0.03
C LEU A 124 2.92 12.93 -0.55
N THR A 125 2.38 12.11 0.36
CA THR A 125 1.50 10.99 0.00
C THR A 125 0.22 11.48 -0.66
N LEU A 126 -0.42 12.52 -0.12
CA LEU A 126 -1.61 13.13 -0.72
C LEU A 126 -1.30 13.72 -2.09
N MET A 127 -0.18 14.43 -2.23
CA MET A 127 0.23 15.00 -3.51
C MET A 127 0.39 13.93 -4.60
N VAL A 128 1.07 12.82 -4.28
CA VAL A 128 1.29 11.71 -5.21
C VAL A 128 -0.03 11.01 -5.52
N PHE A 129 -0.81 10.67 -4.50
CA PHE A 129 -2.09 9.98 -4.65
C PHE A 129 -3.05 10.78 -5.54
N ILE A 130 -3.26 12.06 -5.22
CA ILE A 130 -4.17 12.92 -5.99
C ILE A 130 -3.64 13.07 -7.42
N SER A 131 -2.34 13.26 -7.62
CA SER A 131 -1.77 13.40 -8.96
C SER A 131 -1.96 12.16 -9.82
N PHE A 132 -1.86 10.94 -9.26
CA PHE A 132 -2.05 9.68 -9.98
C PHE A 132 -3.47 9.54 -10.54
N PHE A 133 -4.49 9.99 -9.80
CA PHE A 133 -5.89 9.76 -10.17
C PHE A 133 -6.59 10.97 -10.77
N TYR A 134 -6.22 12.18 -10.35
CA TYR A 134 -6.91 13.41 -10.75
C TYR A 134 -6.46 13.96 -12.11
N LEU A 135 -5.17 13.77 -12.47
CA LEU A 135 -4.65 14.16 -13.78
C LEU A 135 -5.20 13.29 -14.93
N ASN A 136 -5.64 12.06 -14.61
CA ASN A 136 -6.37 11.16 -15.50
C ASN A 136 -5.75 10.97 -16.91
N ARG A 137 -4.41 10.93 -17.01
CA ARG A 137 -3.67 10.59 -18.24
C ARG A 137 -2.74 9.41 -18.02
N PRO A 138 -2.82 8.34 -18.85
CA PRO A 138 -2.04 7.12 -18.65
C PRO A 138 -0.53 7.32 -18.84
N ASP A 139 -0.11 8.20 -19.76
CA ASP A 139 1.31 8.47 -20.00
C ASP A 139 1.95 9.23 -18.83
N LEU A 140 1.22 10.17 -18.23
CA LEU A 140 1.64 10.88 -17.02
C LEU A 140 1.71 9.92 -15.84
N LEU A 141 0.69 9.08 -15.66
CA LEU A 141 0.66 8.10 -14.58
C LEU A 141 1.90 7.18 -14.61
N LYS A 142 2.31 6.69 -15.79
CA LYS A 142 3.53 5.86 -15.91
C LYS A 142 4.78 6.60 -15.43
N ARG A 143 4.98 7.83 -15.89
CA ARG A 143 6.16 8.63 -15.54
C ARG A 143 6.18 9.01 -14.05
N LEU A 144 5.06 9.45 -13.52
CA LEU A 144 4.91 9.79 -12.10
C LEU A 144 5.06 8.56 -11.20
N PHE A 145 4.51 7.42 -11.62
CA PHE A 145 4.71 6.13 -10.94
C PHE A 145 6.18 5.75 -10.89
N SER A 146 6.89 5.78 -12.02
CA SER A 146 8.33 5.47 -12.06
C SER A 146 9.16 6.42 -11.21
N PHE A 147 8.87 7.73 -11.25
CA PHE A 147 9.57 8.72 -10.43
C PHE A 147 9.37 8.46 -8.93
N TYR A 148 8.12 8.26 -8.50
CA TYR A 148 7.81 8.02 -7.09
C TYR A 148 8.30 6.65 -6.61
N LEU A 149 8.29 5.63 -7.46
CA LEU A 149 8.89 4.34 -7.19
C LEU A 149 10.41 4.48 -6.97
N ALA A 150 11.10 5.21 -7.84
CA ALA A 150 12.53 5.46 -7.71
C ALA A 150 12.86 6.20 -6.41
N GLY A 151 12.08 7.24 -6.06
CA GLY A 151 12.21 7.94 -4.78
C GLY A 151 11.97 7.01 -3.59
N SER A 152 10.92 6.19 -3.62
CA SER A 152 10.61 5.23 -2.55
C SER A 152 11.71 4.17 -2.40
N LEU A 153 12.27 3.67 -3.51
CA LEU A 153 13.38 2.72 -3.49
C LEU A 153 14.66 3.37 -2.94
N LEU A 154 14.92 4.64 -3.24
CA LEU A 154 16.03 5.40 -2.66
C LEU A 154 15.89 5.48 -1.14
N PHE A 155 14.72 5.87 -0.63
CA PHE A 155 14.47 5.91 0.81
C PHE A 155 14.59 4.52 1.46
N LEU A 156 14.08 3.48 0.79
CA LEU A 156 14.23 2.10 1.26
C LEU A 156 15.70 1.68 1.34
N ALA A 157 16.53 2.06 0.36
CA ALA A 157 17.97 1.83 0.39
C ALA A 157 18.63 2.60 1.56
N LEU A 158 18.30 3.88 1.76
CA LEU A 158 18.85 4.67 2.86
C LEU A 158 18.58 4.03 4.23
N PHE A 159 17.35 3.56 4.45
CA PHE A 159 16.96 2.95 5.72
C PHE A 159 17.52 1.55 5.93
N THR A 160 17.59 0.73 4.87
CA THR A 160 18.16 -0.62 4.96
C THR A 160 19.67 -0.58 5.20
N LEU A 161 20.36 0.40 4.62
CA LEU A 161 21.79 0.65 4.82
C LEU A 161 22.10 1.40 6.13
N LYS A 162 21.08 1.80 6.92
CA LYS A 162 21.19 2.57 8.17
C LYS A 162 21.87 3.95 8.01
N ILE A 163 21.91 4.47 6.79
CA ILE A 163 22.50 5.79 6.48
C ILE A 163 21.66 6.91 7.11
N ASP A 164 20.36 6.68 7.30
CA ASP A 164 19.45 7.58 8.02
C ASP A 164 19.96 7.92 9.42
N ARG A 165 20.57 6.97 10.13
CA ARG A 165 21.11 7.21 11.47
C ARG A 165 22.33 8.13 11.44
N GLU A 166 23.23 7.92 10.49
CA GLU A 166 24.42 8.76 10.34
C GLU A 166 24.05 10.18 9.91
N LEU A 167 23.09 10.32 9.00
CA LEU A 167 22.57 11.61 8.56
C LEU A 167 21.88 12.35 9.70
N ASN A 168 21.00 11.68 10.44
CA ASN A 168 20.29 12.29 11.57
C ASN A 168 21.23 12.64 12.72
N ALA A 169 22.34 11.92 12.90
CA ALA A 169 23.37 12.28 13.87
C ALA A 169 24.09 13.59 13.51
N ARG A 170 24.25 13.90 12.22
CA ARG A 170 24.85 15.17 11.76
C ARG A 170 23.84 16.32 11.74
N PHE A 171 22.60 16.03 11.35
CA PHE A 171 21.53 17.01 11.29
C PHE A 171 20.20 16.34 11.65
N LEU A 172 19.60 16.75 12.78
CA LEU A 172 18.48 16.06 13.43
C LEU A 172 17.28 15.79 12.50
N TYR A 173 17.02 16.69 11.54
CA TYR A 173 15.91 16.61 10.58
C TYR A 173 16.37 16.29 9.15
N ALA A 174 17.46 15.55 8.97
CA ALA A 174 18.01 15.26 7.64
C ALA A 174 17.03 14.50 6.76
N MET A 175 16.32 13.51 7.33
CA MET A 175 15.31 12.75 6.58
C MET A 175 14.10 13.61 6.20
N ASP A 176 13.67 14.51 7.08
CA ASP A 176 12.58 15.45 6.79
C ASP A 176 12.94 16.38 5.63
N LEU A 177 14.17 16.90 5.62
CA LEU A 177 14.67 17.72 4.53
C LEU A 177 14.71 16.95 3.20
N LEU A 178 15.19 15.70 3.20
CA LEU A 178 15.21 14.87 1.99
C LEU A 178 13.81 14.60 1.45
N VAL A 179 12.83 14.36 2.31
CA VAL A 179 11.43 14.13 1.89
C VAL A 179 10.81 15.42 1.36
N PHE A 180 11.11 16.56 1.98
CA PHE A 180 10.69 17.85 1.48
C PHE A 180 11.30 18.15 0.11
N LEU A 181 12.58 17.82 -0.11
CA LEU A 181 13.23 17.92 -1.42
C LEU A 181 12.58 16.98 -2.44
N LEU A 182 12.25 15.73 -2.06
CA LEU A 182 11.51 14.81 -2.93
C LEU A 182 10.13 15.38 -3.30
N PHE A 183 9.44 16.01 -2.36
CA PHE A 183 8.16 16.68 -2.61
C PHE A 183 8.29 17.84 -3.61
N LEU A 184 9.28 18.72 -3.42
CA LEU A 184 9.55 19.82 -4.35
C LEU A 184 9.95 19.30 -5.74
N ALA A 185 10.81 18.28 -5.79
CA ALA A 185 11.21 17.63 -7.02
C ALA A 185 10.00 17.00 -7.74
N TYR A 186 9.09 16.37 -7.01
CA TYR A 186 7.85 15.81 -7.55
C TYR A 186 6.95 16.90 -8.13
N ILE A 187 6.76 18.02 -7.43
CA ILE A 187 6.01 19.18 -7.93
C ILE A 187 6.62 19.73 -9.21
N ALA A 188 7.94 19.93 -9.23
CA ALA A 188 8.67 20.43 -10.39
C ALA A 188 8.55 19.48 -11.58
N TYR A 189 8.69 18.17 -11.33
CA TYR A 189 8.56 17.13 -12.35
C TYR A 189 7.14 17.11 -12.95
N CYS A 190 6.10 17.14 -12.11
CA CYS A 190 4.71 17.29 -12.57
C CYS A 190 4.52 18.53 -13.45
N ARG A 191 5.08 19.68 -13.03
CA ARG A 191 4.99 20.93 -13.80
C ARG A 191 5.65 20.81 -15.18
N ILE A 192 6.80 20.14 -15.27
CA ILE A 192 7.52 19.90 -16.54
C ILE A 192 6.68 19.01 -17.47
N LEU A 193 6.07 17.94 -16.94
CA LEU A 193 5.29 17.00 -17.74
C LEU A 193 3.97 17.55 -18.27
N ILE A 194 3.42 18.58 -17.63
CA ILE A 194 2.12 19.18 -17.95
C ILE A 194 2.28 20.45 -18.83
N GLN A 195 3.51 20.75 -19.29
CA GLN A 195 3.75 21.88 -20.18
C GLN A 195 2.97 21.70 -21.49
N GLY A 196 1.97 22.57 -21.71
CA GLY A 196 1.16 22.63 -22.93
C GLY A 196 -0.35 22.58 -22.71
N ASP A 197 -0.82 22.04 -21.57
CA ASP A 197 -2.26 21.81 -21.34
C ASP A 197 -2.78 22.66 -20.17
N GLN A 198 -3.67 23.62 -20.47
CA GLN A 198 -4.21 24.53 -19.46
C GLN A 198 -5.14 23.83 -18.45
N GLU A 199 -5.86 22.79 -18.89
CA GLU A 199 -6.76 22.05 -18.02
C GLU A 199 -5.96 21.25 -16.99
N LEU A 200 -4.93 20.55 -17.44
CA LEU A 200 -4.04 19.80 -16.55
C LEU A 200 -3.27 20.71 -15.58
N LYS A 201 -2.89 21.93 -15.99
CA LYS A 201 -2.29 22.92 -15.07
C LYS A 201 -3.26 23.32 -13.96
N ARG A 202 -4.54 23.54 -14.28
CA ARG A 202 -5.56 23.83 -13.27
C ARG A 202 -5.70 22.65 -12.31
N ARG A 203 -5.78 21.42 -12.85
CA ARG A 203 -5.88 20.21 -12.03
C ARG A 203 -4.67 20.02 -11.11
N TRP A 204 -3.47 20.26 -11.61
CA TRP A 204 -2.23 20.20 -10.84
C TRP A 204 -2.18 21.22 -9.70
N ARG A 205 -2.63 22.46 -9.92
CA ARG A 205 -2.74 23.46 -8.84
C ARG A 205 -3.70 23.00 -7.75
N VAL A 206 -4.83 22.42 -8.13
CA VAL A 206 -5.79 21.83 -7.17
C VAL A 206 -5.13 20.68 -6.43
N SER A 207 -4.34 19.82 -7.09
CA SER A 207 -3.61 18.73 -6.41
C SER A 207 -2.64 19.23 -5.35
N ILE A 208 -1.87 20.28 -5.63
CA ILE A 208 -0.97 20.90 -4.64
C ILE A 208 -1.79 21.44 -3.46
N LEU A 209 -2.81 22.24 -3.74
CA LEU A 209 -3.65 22.85 -2.72
C LEU A 209 -4.31 21.80 -1.81
N MET A 210 -4.83 20.72 -2.42
CA MET A 210 -5.48 19.60 -1.73
C MET A 210 -4.49 18.65 -1.05
N SER A 211 -3.19 18.74 -1.31
CA SER A 211 -2.17 18.05 -0.50
C SER A 211 -1.74 18.86 0.71
N ILE A 212 -1.66 20.19 0.58
CA ILE A 212 -1.13 21.07 1.63
C ILE A 212 -2.21 21.46 2.62
N LEU A 213 -3.37 21.91 2.16
CA LEU A 213 -4.43 22.41 3.05
C LEU A 213 -4.93 21.31 4.01
N PRO A 214 -5.31 20.09 3.55
CA PRO A 214 -5.78 19.08 4.49
C PRO A 214 -4.71 18.69 5.50
N SER A 215 -3.43 18.59 5.10
CA SER A 215 -2.33 18.35 6.04
C SER A 215 -2.18 19.47 7.07
N LEU A 216 -2.29 20.74 6.64
CA LEU A 216 -2.20 21.91 7.51
C LEU A 216 -3.38 22.08 8.45
N PHE A 217 -4.56 21.55 8.11
CA PHE A 217 -5.72 21.62 9.00
C PHE A 217 -5.82 20.38 9.88
N LEU A 218 -5.84 19.19 9.29
CA LEU A 218 -6.10 17.94 10.01
C LEU A 218 -5.04 17.67 11.07
N ILE A 219 -3.76 17.78 10.74
CA ILE A 219 -2.67 17.39 11.63
C ILE A 219 -2.62 18.25 12.90
N PRO A 220 -2.63 19.60 12.82
CA PRO A 220 -2.73 20.41 14.04
C PRO A 220 -4.07 20.23 14.77
N SER A 221 -5.19 19.98 14.08
CA SER A 221 -6.45 19.64 14.77
C SER A 221 -6.31 18.35 15.60
N PHE A 222 -5.77 17.27 15.03
CA PHE A 222 -5.53 16.03 15.78
C PHE A 222 -4.55 16.24 16.93
N ARG A 223 -3.45 16.94 16.69
CA ARG A 223 -2.38 17.14 17.68
C ARG A 223 -2.77 18.08 18.81
N TYR A 224 -3.33 19.25 18.50
CA TYR A 224 -3.51 20.34 19.47
C TYR A 224 -4.93 20.45 20.00
N PHE A 225 -5.94 20.08 19.22
CA PHE A 225 -7.33 20.09 19.66
C PHE A 225 -7.75 18.75 20.27
N LEU A 226 -7.44 17.64 19.59
CA LEU A 226 -7.79 16.29 20.08
C LEU A 226 -6.70 15.62 20.93
N LEU A 227 -5.53 16.25 21.05
CA LEU A 227 -4.39 15.75 21.85
C LEU A 227 -3.95 14.34 21.47
N VAL A 228 -4.10 13.97 20.19
CA VAL A 228 -3.68 12.67 19.67
C VAL A 228 -2.17 12.68 19.43
N PRO A 229 -1.41 11.73 19.99
CA PRO A 229 0.03 11.62 19.71
C PRO A 229 0.26 11.25 18.25
N LEU A 230 1.20 11.94 17.59
CA LEU A 230 1.56 11.66 16.21
C LEU A 230 2.67 10.60 16.15
N PRO A 231 2.76 9.78 15.08
CA PRO A 231 3.73 8.68 15.01
C PRO A 231 5.20 9.13 15.12
N VAL A 232 5.56 10.15 14.35
CA VAL A 232 6.88 10.78 14.37
C VAL A 232 6.67 12.29 14.30
N GLU A 233 7.18 12.96 15.32
CA GLU A 233 7.19 14.42 15.44
C GLU A 233 8.57 14.89 14.97
N GLY A 234 8.65 15.38 13.73
CA GLY A 234 9.90 15.89 13.17
C GLY A 234 9.90 17.41 13.08
N GLY A 235 10.69 17.95 12.16
CA GLY A 235 11.02 19.37 12.15
C GLY A 235 9.82 20.29 11.90
N PHE A 236 8.85 19.87 11.08
CA PHE A 236 7.67 20.69 10.80
C PHE A 236 6.73 20.74 12.01
N ILE A 237 6.51 19.60 12.64
CA ILE A 237 5.67 19.50 13.83
C ILE A 237 6.31 20.24 15.01
N GLU A 238 7.63 20.17 15.17
CA GLU A 238 8.35 20.94 16.19
C GLU A 238 8.28 22.45 15.93
N MET A 239 8.42 22.88 14.67
CA MET A 239 8.21 24.29 14.31
C MET A 239 6.80 24.75 14.68
N MET A 240 5.77 23.92 14.45
CA MET A 240 4.40 24.22 14.87
C MET A 240 4.27 24.32 16.40
N ASN A 241 5.00 23.50 17.15
CA ASN A 241 5.04 23.60 18.61
C ASN A 241 5.65 24.93 19.04
N LEU A 242 6.80 25.32 18.47
CA LEU A 242 7.46 26.59 18.77
C LEU A 242 6.53 27.78 18.53
N ILE A 243 5.81 27.79 17.41
CA ILE A 243 4.81 28.81 17.09
C ILE A 243 3.72 28.83 18.17
N ARG A 244 3.15 27.67 18.51
CA ARG A 244 2.12 27.58 19.54
C ARG A 244 2.59 28.10 20.90
N TYR A 245 3.81 27.76 21.30
CA TYR A 245 4.39 28.22 22.57
C TYR A 245 4.73 29.71 22.54
N ALA A 246 5.05 30.28 21.38
CA ALA A 246 5.28 31.73 21.26
C ALA A 246 4.00 32.57 21.39
N PHE A 247 2.83 31.99 21.07
CA PHE A 247 1.52 32.65 21.19
C PHE A 247 0.85 32.45 22.56
N ARG A 248 1.50 31.73 23.49
CA ARG A 248 0.95 31.39 24.81
C ARG A 248 1.76 32.03 25.91
#